data_AF-A0AA92C4P3-F1
#
_entry.id   AF-A0AA92C4P3-F1
#
_cell.length_a   1.000
_cell.length_b   1.000
_cell.length_c   1.000
_cell.angle_alpha   90.00
_cell.angle_beta   90.00
_cell.angle_gamma   90.00
#
_symmetry.space_group_name_H-M   'P 1'
#
loop_
_entity.id
_entity.type
_entity.pdbx_description
1 polymer ?
#
loop_
_entity_poly.entity_id
_entity_poly.type
_entity_poly.pdbx_seq_one_letter_code
_entity_poly.pdbx_strand_id
1 'polypeptide(L)'
;MVEFRERIGPLLKELNLRSQTQENDGGIEVYFVPRKKEHDPYLSHSTVSIFFDDRETAGLREATWERAWLSVEQHERRPIGDTGWYHRRWWDSEFSKLPTEREEMWQFIEQNFRERPFVTMEIGSDEIESEELYDAYQNIVSLPEHLRIEGLAIEQQLTDEGLVESIVFDDVHGRQVRLEFHQVGAKCRAFVDGEPVGFFHNSRESTVATMAYFLYADNSERAGYHLRF
;
A
#
# COMPACT_ATOMS: atom_id res chain seq x y z
N MET A 1 2.70 -31.63 3.97
CA MET A 1 3.41 -30.90 5.06
C MET A 1 4.83 -31.41 5.33
N VAL A 2 5.08 -32.73 5.42
CA VAL A 2 6.44 -33.26 5.71
C VAL A 2 7.47 -32.85 4.63
N GLU A 3 7.14 -33.09 3.37
CA GLU A 3 8.02 -32.75 2.24
C GLU A 3 8.35 -31.26 2.13
N PHE A 4 7.36 -30.38 2.30
CA PHE A 4 7.59 -28.93 2.35
C PHE A 4 8.64 -28.56 3.41
N ARG A 5 8.51 -29.15 4.61
CA ARG A 5 9.43 -28.89 5.72
C ARG A 5 10.83 -29.42 5.45
N GLU A 6 10.95 -30.55 4.77
CA GLU A 6 12.25 -31.14 4.40
C GLU A 6 12.96 -30.35 3.31
N ARG A 7 12.20 -29.85 2.32
CA ARG A 7 12.75 -29.19 1.13
C ARG A 7 13.01 -27.70 1.34
N ILE A 8 12.04 -26.98 1.89
CA ILE A 8 12.12 -25.52 2.11
C ILE A 8 12.69 -25.18 3.49
N GLY A 9 12.58 -26.07 4.48
CA GLY A 9 13.08 -25.83 5.84
C GLY A 9 14.56 -25.39 5.91
N PRO A 10 15.50 -26.04 5.19
CA PRO A 10 16.88 -25.61 5.12
C PRO A 10 17.04 -24.19 4.56
N LEU A 11 16.37 -23.87 3.44
CA LEU A 11 16.39 -22.55 2.82
C LEU A 11 15.85 -21.46 3.75
N LEU A 12 14.70 -21.70 4.41
CA LEU A 12 14.17 -20.74 5.38
C LEU A 12 15.10 -20.57 6.58
N LYS A 13 15.83 -21.61 7.00
CA LYS A 13 16.81 -21.47 8.07
C LYS A 13 18.01 -20.63 7.62
N GLU A 14 18.49 -20.85 6.40
CA GLU A 14 19.56 -20.08 5.77
C GLU A 14 19.19 -18.59 5.69
N LEU A 15 17.98 -18.28 5.22
CA LEU A 15 17.46 -16.91 5.08
C LEU A 15 16.90 -16.30 6.39
N ASN A 16 17.03 -17.00 7.52
CA ASN A 16 16.47 -16.59 8.82
C ASN A 16 14.94 -16.33 8.82
N LEU A 17 14.20 -17.08 8.01
CA LEU A 17 12.75 -17.02 7.84
C LEU A 17 12.02 -18.20 8.51
N ARG A 18 10.72 -18.00 8.78
CA ARG A 18 9.74 -19.02 9.15
C ARG A 18 8.45 -18.80 8.36
N SER A 19 7.77 -19.89 8.02
CA SER A 19 6.45 -19.83 7.39
C SER A 19 5.37 -19.51 8.42
N GLN A 20 4.37 -18.74 7.98
CA GLN A 20 3.07 -18.57 8.61
C GLN A 20 1.98 -18.86 7.57
N THR A 21 0.74 -18.94 8.03
CA THR A 21 -0.42 -19.17 7.17
C THR A 21 -1.52 -18.20 7.49
N GLN A 22 -2.20 -17.68 6.49
CA GLN A 22 -3.42 -16.90 6.64
C GLN A 22 -4.48 -17.36 5.65
N GLU A 23 -5.75 -17.21 6.05
CA GLU A 23 -6.90 -17.37 5.17
C GLU A 23 -7.31 -15.98 4.69
N ASN A 24 -7.58 -15.83 3.39
CA ASN A 24 -8.11 -14.62 2.79
C ASN A 24 -9.24 -14.97 1.81
N ASP A 25 -9.89 -13.94 1.23
CA ASP A 25 -11.06 -14.12 0.35
C ASP A 25 -10.78 -15.01 -0.88
N GLY A 26 -9.51 -15.23 -1.25
CA GLY A 26 -9.12 -16.07 -2.38
C GLY A 26 -8.58 -17.46 -2.01
N GLY A 27 -8.32 -17.75 -0.73
CA GLY A 27 -7.80 -19.05 -0.29
C GLY A 27 -6.82 -19.00 0.88
N ILE A 28 -5.83 -19.90 0.84
CA ILE A 28 -4.82 -20.04 1.90
C ILE A 28 -3.49 -19.52 1.37
N GLU A 29 -2.92 -18.56 2.07
CA GLU A 29 -1.59 -18.05 1.80
C GLU A 29 -0.59 -18.56 2.82
N VAL A 30 0.54 -19.09 2.34
CA VAL A 30 1.72 -19.40 3.12
C VAL A 30 2.74 -18.29 2.88
N TYR A 31 2.91 -17.41 3.86
CA TYR A 31 3.83 -16.27 3.81
C TYR A 31 5.01 -16.49 4.77
N PHE A 32 6.09 -15.71 4.61
CA PHE A 32 7.36 -15.98 5.28
C PHE A 32 7.91 -14.73 5.97
N VAL A 33 8.17 -14.85 7.27
CA VAL A 33 8.58 -13.74 8.13
C VAL A 33 9.89 -14.08 8.86
N PRO A 34 10.62 -13.10 9.41
CA PRO A 34 11.78 -13.35 10.24
C PRO A 34 11.50 -14.32 11.38
N ARG A 35 12.50 -15.16 11.69
CA ARG A 35 12.45 -16.04 12.88
C ARG A 35 12.51 -15.23 14.18
N LYS A 36 13.26 -14.13 14.17
CA LYS A 36 13.36 -13.22 15.30
C LYS A 36 12.05 -12.44 15.43
N LYS A 37 11.39 -12.58 16.58
CA LYS A 37 10.13 -11.88 16.89
C LYS A 37 10.29 -10.38 17.13
N GLU A 38 11.53 -9.89 17.15
CA GLU A 38 11.86 -8.47 17.33
C GLU A 38 11.45 -7.62 16.12
N HIS A 39 11.30 -8.26 14.94
CA HIS A 39 10.78 -7.60 13.75
C HIS A 39 9.27 -7.80 13.66
N ASP A 40 8.55 -6.72 13.43
CA ASP A 40 7.12 -6.78 13.13
C ASP A 40 6.91 -7.57 11.83
N PRO A 41 6.14 -8.67 11.84
CA PRO A 41 5.89 -9.48 10.65
C PRO A 41 5.18 -8.73 9.52
N TYR A 42 4.51 -7.61 9.79
CA TYR A 42 3.89 -6.75 8.77
C TYR A 42 4.89 -5.78 8.14
N LEU A 43 5.98 -5.46 8.84
CA LEU A 43 7.02 -4.52 8.37
C LEU A 43 8.26 -5.25 7.88
N SER A 44 8.31 -6.57 8.00
CA SER A 44 9.47 -7.37 7.65
C SER A 44 9.02 -8.77 7.23
N HIS A 45 9.01 -9.01 5.93
CA HIS A 45 8.59 -10.27 5.34
C HIS A 45 9.23 -10.52 3.97
N SER A 46 9.18 -11.77 3.54
CA SER A 46 9.53 -12.14 2.17
C SER A 46 8.47 -11.60 1.21
N THR A 47 8.89 -10.96 0.11
CA THR A 47 7.98 -10.64 -1.01
C THR A 47 7.36 -11.90 -1.63
N VAL A 48 8.01 -13.04 -1.46
CA VAL A 48 7.54 -14.33 -1.98
C VAL A 48 6.61 -14.99 -0.97
N SER A 49 5.40 -15.34 -1.40
CA SER A 49 4.46 -16.22 -0.70
C SER A 49 3.96 -17.34 -1.62
N ILE A 50 3.36 -18.39 -1.03
CA ILE A 50 2.74 -19.47 -1.80
C ILE A 50 1.25 -19.44 -1.52
N PHE A 51 0.48 -19.24 -2.57
CA PHE A 51 -0.96 -19.13 -2.52
C PHE A 51 -1.61 -20.43 -2.98
N PHE A 52 -2.63 -20.88 -2.26
CA PHE A 52 -3.44 -22.05 -2.61
C PHE A 52 -4.89 -21.61 -2.75
N ASP A 53 -5.47 -21.85 -3.93
CA ASP A 53 -6.85 -21.46 -4.23
C ASP A 53 -7.85 -21.98 -3.18
N ASP A 54 -8.87 -21.18 -2.89
CA ASP A 54 -9.92 -21.49 -1.92
C ASP A 54 -10.73 -22.75 -2.26
N ARG A 55 -11.12 -23.44 -1.19
CA ARG A 55 -12.00 -24.59 -1.15
C ARG A 55 -13.39 -24.30 -1.73
N GLU A 56 -13.99 -23.13 -1.50
CA GLU A 56 -15.36 -22.84 -1.95
C GLU A 56 -15.43 -22.53 -3.45
N THR A 57 -14.48 -21.74 -3.97
CA THR A 57 -14.43 -21.41 -5.41
C THR A 57 -13.96 -22.60 -6.27
N ALA A 58 -13.08 -23.43 -5.72
CA ALA A 58 -12.40 -24.48 -6.46
C ALA A 58 -13.01 -25.89 -6.23
N GLY A 59 -13.94 -26.05 -5.27
CA GLY A 59 -14.65 -27.30 -4.97
C GLY A 59 -13.77 -28.39 -4.36
N LEU A 60 -12.64 -28.03 -3.73
CA LEU A 60 -11.66 -28.98 -3.20
C LEU A 60 -11.88 -29.32 -1.73
N ARG A 61 -11.47 -30.52 -1.30
CA ARG A 61 -11.49 -30.89 0.13
C ARG A 61 -10.28 -30.36 0.91
N GLU A 62 -9.17 -30.12 0.21
CA GLU A 62 -7.88 -29.70 0.75
C GLU A 62 -7.11 -28.87 -0.29
N ALA A 63 -6.19 -28.04 0.17
CA ALA A 63 -5.25 -27.30 -0.68
C ALA A 63 -4.30 -28.27 -1.41
N THR A 64 -4.12 -28.09 -2.72
CA THR A 64 -3.25 -28.96 -3.53
C THR A 64 -2.17 -28.18 -4.26
N TRP A 65 -1.00 -28.79 -4.46
CA TRP A 65 0.11 -28.20 -5.21
C TRP A 65 -0.25 -27.90 -6.68
N GLU A 66 -1.23 -28.61 -7.24
CA GLU A 66 -1.70 -28.41 -8.62
C GLU A 66 -2.43 -27.07 -8.82
N ARG A 67 -2.93 -26.49 -7.73
CA ARG A 67 -3.60 -25.18 -7.68
C ARG A 67 -2.84 -24.19 -6.80
N ALA A 68 -1.54 -24.42 -6.65
CA ALA A 68 -0.66 -23.52 -5.94
C ALA A 68 0.00 -22.54 -6.91
N TRP A 69 0.08 -21.31 -6.48
CA TRP A 69 0.72 -20.21 -7.18
C TRP A 69 1.85 -19.66 -6.31
N LEU A 70 2.94 -19.28 -6.95
CA LEU A 70 3.91 -18.41 -6.33
C LEU A 70 3.41 -16.98 -6.48
N SER A 71 3.23 -16.29 -5.37
CA SER A 71 2.91 -14.86 -5.35
C SER A 71 4.19 -14.10 -5.03
N VAL A 72 4.48 -13.07 -5.83
CA VAL A 72 5.59 -12.14 -5.58
C VAL A 72 5.00 -10.74 -5.42
N GLU A 73 4.96 -10.27 -4.17
CA GLU A 73 4.50 -8.93 -3.83
C GLU A 73 5.44 -7.87 -4.40
N GLN A 74 4.84 -6.85 -5.01
CA GLN A 74 5.55 -5.72 -5.59
C GLN A 74 5.57 -4.55 -4.59
N HIS A 75 6.71 -4.37 -3.91
CA HIS A 75 6.96 -3.33 -2.91
C HIS A 75 7.92 -2.24 -3.40
N GLU A 76 7.79 -1.86 -4.68
CA GLU A 76 8.66 -0.85 -5.26
C GLU A 76 8.40 0.55 -4.66
N ARG A 77 9.48 1.27 -4.36
CA ARG A 77 9.40 2.69 -4.03
C ARG A 77 8.86 3.45 -5.23
N ARG A 78 7.74 4.15 -5.06
CA ARG A 78 7.18 5.02 -6.11
C ARG A 78 7.26 6.48 -5.71
N PRO A 79 7.95 7.33 -6.48
CA PRO A 79 7.99 8.76 -6.20
C PRO A 79 6.60 9.38 -6.37
N ILE A 80 6.29 10.36 -5.52
CA ILE A 80 5.03 11.10 -5.58
C ILE A 80 5.25 12.40 -6.35
N GLY A 81 5.12 12.33 -7.67
CA GLY A 81 5.47 13.44 -8.57
C GLY A 81 6.92 13.90 -8.34
N ASP A 82 7.14 15.21 -8.39
CA ASP A 82 8.45 15.84 -8.16
C ASP A 82 8.60 16.37 -6.72
N THR A 83 7.82 15.86 -5.77
CA THR A 83 7.76 16.39 -4.39
C THR A 83 8.96 16.00 -3.52
N GLY A 84 9.79 15.07 -3.98
CA GLY A 84 10.87 14.46 -3.19
C GLY A 84 10.41 13.36 -2.24
N TRP A 85 9.10 13.15 -2.10
CA TRP A 85 8.51 12.07 -1.31
C TRP A 85 8.30 10.81 -2.15
N TYR A 86 8.30 9.65 -1.50
CA TYR A 86 7.88 8.40 -2.10
C TYR A 86 6.88 7.67 -1.21
N HIS A 87 6.08 6.80 -1.82
CA HIS A 87 5.25 5.83 -1.12
C HIS A 87 5.73 4.42 -1.41
N ARG A 88 5.65 3.55 -0.42
CA ARG A 88 6.01 2.13 -0.54
C ARG A 88 4.88 1.30 0.06
N ARG A 89 3.87 1.02 -0.75
CA ARG A 89 2.88 -0.01 -0.45
C ARG A 89 3.11 -1.25 -1.28
N TRP A 90 2.41 -2.31 -0.89
CA TRP A 90 2.08 -3.41 -1.78
C TRP A 90 1.19 -2.87 -2.92
N TRP A 91 1.72 -2.84 -4.14
CA TRP A 91 0.99 -2.33 -5.29
C TRP A 91 0.14 -3.40 -5.96
N ASP A 92 0.72 -4.59 -6.07
CA ASP A 92 0.17 -5.73 -6.76
C ASP A 92 1.02 -6.96 -6.39
N SER A 93 0.53 -8.13 -6.74
CA SER A 93 1.30 -9.38 -6.68
C SER A 93 1.37 -10.02 -8.05
N GLU A 94 2.57 -10.40 -8.46
CA GLU A 94 2.74 -11.25 -9.63
C GLU A 94 2.45 -12.70 -9.24
N PHE A 95 1.42 -13.30 -9.85
CA PHE A 95 1.07 -14.70 -9.64
C PHE A 95 1.66 -15.58 -10.74
N SER A 96 2.61 -16.43 -10.36
CA SER A 96 3.23 -17.41 -11.25
C SER A 96 2.74 -18.81 -10.93
N LYS A 97 2.26 -19.53 -11.95
CA LYS A 97 1.88 -20.93 -11.76
C LYS A 97 3.12 -21.77 -11.43
N LEU A 98 3.02 -22.63 -10.42
CA LEU A 98 4.10 -23.54 -10.08
C LEU A 98 4.27 -24.62 -11.18
N PRO A 99 5.52 -24.98 -11.54
CA PRO A 99 5.78 -26.13 -12.41
C PRO A 99 5.09 -27.41 -11.90
N THR A 100 4.63 -28.26 -12.82
CA THR A 100 3.95 -29.52 -12.45
C THR A 100 4.94 -30.59 -12.02
N GLU A 101 6.15 -30.59 -12.59
CA GLU A 101 7.22 -31.50 -12.20
C GLU A 101 7.80 -31.09 -10.85
N ARG A 102 7.82 -32.04 -9.89
CA ARG A 102 8.13 -31.76 -8.48
C ARG A 102 9.50 -31.13 -8.25
N GLU A 103 10.54 -31.64 -8.90
CA GLU A 103 11.90 -31.12 -8.73
C GLU A 103 12.04 -29.72 -9.32
N GLU A 104 11.45 -29.49 -10.48
CA GLU A 104 11.41 -28.18 -11.14
C GLU A 104 10.63 -27.16 -10.29
N MET A 105 9.51 -27.57 -9.70
CA MET A 105 8.73 -26.73 -8.78
C MET A 105 9.57 -26.26 -7.59
N TRP A 106 10.31 -27.17 -6.95
CA TRP A 106 11.13 -26.81 -5.80
C TRP A 106 12.29 -25.89 -6.18
N GLN A 107 12.93 -26.14 -7.32
CA GLN A 107 13.99 -25.26 -7.85
C GLN A 107 13.43 -23.86 -8.17
N PHE A 108 12.25 -23.79 -8.79
CA PHE A 108 11.57 -22.54 -9.09
C PHE A 108 11.25 -21.73 -7.83
N ILE A 109 10.75 -22.40 -6.78
CA ILE A 109 10.48 -21.74 -5.50
C ILE A 109 11.79 -21.25 -4.86
N GLU A 110 12.81 -22.11 -4.77
CA GLU A 110 14.11 -21.74 -4.18
C GLU A 110 14.76 -20.55 -4.90
N GLN A 111 14.75 -20.56 -6.24
CA GLN A 111 15.30 -19.48 -7.04
C GLN A 111 14.62 -18.15 -6.71
N ASN A 112 13.29 -18.12 -6.66
CA ASN A 112 12.56 -16.90 -6.34
C ASN A 112 12.85 -16.41 -4.91
N PHE A 113 12.97 -17.29 -3.92
CA PHE A 113 13.37 -16.87 -2.57
C PHE A 113 14.76 -16.25 -2.50
N ARG A 114 15.68 -16.66 -3.37
CA ARG A 114 17.06 -16.15 -3.39
C ARG A 114 17.19 -14.86 -4.21
N GLU A 115 16.42 -14.74 -5.28
CA GLU A 115 16.50 -13.60 -6.21
C GLU A 115 15.62 -12.42 -5.78
N ARG A 116 14.51 -12.67 -5.10
CA ARG A 116 13.57 -11.62 -4.71
C ARG A 116 13.99 -10.97 -3.39
N PRO A 117 13.83 -9.64 -3.27
CA PRO A 117 14.24 -8.93 -2.09
C PRO A 117 13.39 -9.33 -0.88
N PHE A 118 14.04 -9.39 0.27
CA PHE A 118 13.36 -9.37 1.55
C PHE A 118 12.87 -7.95 1.82
N VAL A 119 11.58 -7.79 2.14
CA VAL A 119 11.03 -6.50 2.50
C VAL A 119 11.42 -6.20 3.93
N THR A 120 12.05 -5.05 4.14
CA THR A 120 12.16 -4.43 5.45
C THR A 120 11.68 -3.00 5.27
N MET A 121 10.50 -2.73 5.79
CA MET A 121 9.92 -1.39 5.84
C MET A 121 10.55 -0.69 7.04
N GLU A 122 11.72 -0.08 6.82
CA GLU A 122 12.18 1.00 7.69
C GLU A 122 11.48 2.28 7.20
N ILE A 123 10.71 2.92 8.07
CA ILE A 123 10.06 4.20 7.78
C ILE A 123 11.18 5.22 7.55
N GLY A 124 11.37 5.58 6.27
CA GLY A 124 12.27 6.65 5.87
C GLY A 124 11.72 8.01 6.29
N SER A 125 12.59 8.99 6.49
CA SER A 125 12.16 10.37 6.75
C SER A 125 11.46 11.04 5.55
N ASP A 126 11.53 10.41 4.39
CA ASP A 126 10.99 10.82 3.08
C ASP A 126 9.93 9.84 2.55
N GLU A 127 9.37 9.00 3.44
CA GLU A 127 8.33 8.02 3.12
C GLU A 127 6.96 8.48 3.64
N ILE A 128 5.97 8.46 2.75
CA ILE A 128 4.56 8.68 3.09
C ILE A 128 3.93 7.34 3.49
N GLU A 129 3.24 7.30 4.62
CA GLU A 129 2.57 6.11 5.14
C GLU A 129 1.12 5.98 4.64
N SER A 130 0.40 7.08 4.42
CA SER A 130 -0.99 7.08 3.97
C SER A 130 -1.10 6.71 2.49
N GLU A 131 -1.66 5.53 2.25
CA GLU A 131 -2.06 5.09 0.92
C GLU A 131 -3.05 6.07 0.27
N GLU A 132 -3.97 6.61 1.08
CA GLU A 132 -5.01 7.49 0.57
C GLU A 132 -4.48 8.87 0.18
N LEU A 133 -3.41 9.36 0.81
CA LEU A 133 -2.70 10.54 0.36
C LEU A 133 -2.08 10.29 -1.02
N TYR A 134 -1.38 9.16 -1.17
CA TYR A 134 -0.77 8.79 -2.45
C TYR A 134 -1.83 8.75 -3.57
N ASP A 135 -2.94 8.04 -3.35
CA ASP A 135 -3.99 7.91 -4.36
C ASP A 135 -4.67 9.26 -4.64
N ALA A 136 -4.95 10.06 -3.61
CA ALA A 136 -5.48 11.41 -3.80
C ALA A 136 -4.54 12.28 -4.63
N TYR A 137 -3.22 12.25 -4.36
CA TYR A 137 -2.24 12.99 -5.12
C TYR A 137 -2.24 12.57 -6.60
N GLN A 138 -2.18 11.26 -6.88
CA GLN A 138 -2.20 10.73 -8.25
C GLN A 138 -3.46 11.19 -9.01
N ASN A 139 -4.60 11.20 -8.35
CA ASN A 139 -5.85 11.66 -8.94
C ASN A 139 -5.86 13.18 -9.18
N ILE A 140 -5.29 13.98 -8.29
CA ILE A 140 -5.18 15.43 -8.47
C ILE A 140 -4.26 15.77 -9.65
N VAL A 141 -3.09 15.16 -9.76
CA VAL A 141 -2.16 15.44 -10.87
C VAL A 141 -2.68 14.91 -12.21
N SER A 142 -3.59 13.93 -12.19
CA SER A 142 -4.24 13.39 -13.38
C SER A 142 -5.46 14.21 -13.84
N LEU A 143 -5.79 15.31 -13.16
CA LEU A 143 -6.87 16.20 -13.62
C LEU A 143 -6.58 16.71 -15.05
N PRO A 144 -7.62 16.87 -15.88
CA PRO A 144 -7.48 17.48 -17.21
C PRO A 144 -6.75 18.82 -17.14
N GLU A 145 -6.00 19.17 -18.19
CA GLU A 145 -5.15 20.38 -18.21
C GLU A 145 -5.87 21.68 -17.79
N HIS A 146 -7.15 21.83 -18.15
CA HIS A 146 -7.97 23.00 -17.80
C HIS A 146 -8.45 23.02 -16.33
N LEU A 147 -8.23 21.95 -15.57
CA LEU A 147 -8.52 21.80 -14.13
C LEU A 147 -7.24 21.58 -13.30
N ARG A 148 -6.06 21.74 -13.92
CA ARG A 148 -4.78 21.48 -13.26
C ARG A 148 -4.59 22.40 -12.06
N ILE A 149 -4.17 21.81 -10.95
CA ILE A 149 -3.73 22.53 -9.75
C ILE A 149 -2.20 22.63 -9.81
N GLU A 150 -1.67 23.84 -9.61
CA GLU A 150 -0.23 24.10 -9.60
C GLU A 150 0.31 24.15 -8.17
N GLY A 151 1.63 23.98 -8.01
CA GLY A 151 2.29 24.16 -6.71
C GLY A 151 1.98 23.08 -5.66
N LEU A 152 1.55 21.88 -6.09
CA LEU A 152 1.29 20.76 -5.18
C LEU A 152 2.59 20.32 -4.48
N ALA A 153 2.55 20.32 -3.16
CA ALA A 153 3.60 19.77 -2.32
C ALA A 153 3.01 18.81 -1.27
N ILE A 154 3.89 18.04 -0.66
CA ILE A 154 3.56 17.12 0.41
C ILE A 154 4.33 17.53 1.66
N GLU A 155 3.63 17.50 2.78
CA GLU A 155 4.20 17.80 4.09
C GLU A 155 3.85 16.71 5.10
N GLN A 156 4.74 16.51 6.06
CA GLN A 156 4.50 15.68 7.23
C GLN A 156 4.67 16.52 8.50
N GLN A 157 3.77 16.36 9.45
CA GLN A 157 3.82 17.04 10.73
C GLN A 157 3.48 16.06 11.85
N LEU A 158 4.34 16.00 12.88
CA LEU A 158 4.01 15.31 14.12
C LEU A 158 3.08 16.19 14.95
N THR A 159 1.89 15.68 15.27
CA THR A 159 0.86 16.35 16.06
C THR A 159 0.55 15.55 17.34
N ASP A 160 -0.31 16.10 18.20
CA ASP A 160 -0.82 15.38 19.37
C ASP A 160 -1.68 14.15 18.98
N GLU A 161 -2.21 14.12 17.75
CA GLU A 161 -2.98 13.00 17.19
C GLU A 161 -2.08 11.97 16.48
N GLY A 162 -0.77 12.20 16.42
CA GLY A 162 0.19 11.37 15.69
C GLY A 162 0.79 12.07 14.46
N LEU A 163 1.43 11.28 13.60
CA LEU A 163 1.97 11.78 12.33
C LEU A 163 0.80 12.09 11.37
N VAL A 164 0.73 13.34 10.93
CA VAL A 164 -0.25 13.81 9.95
C VAL A 164 0.47 14.13 8.67
N GLU A 165 -0.05 13.59 7.57
CA GLU A 165 0.50 13.79 6.23
C GLU A 165 -0.46 14.66 5.43
N SER A 166 0.06 15.56 4.60
CA SER A 166 -0.76 16.57 3.95
C SER A 166 -0.39 16.78 2.50
N ILE A 167 -1.41 17.03 1.67
CA ILE A 167 -1.23 17.68 0.37
C ILE A 167 -1.48 19.18 0.58
N VAL A 168 -0.52 20.01 0.16
CA VAL A 168 -0.60 21.46 0.27
C VAL A 168 -0.46 22.11 -1.11
N PHE A 169 -1.20 23.19 -1.33
CA PHE A 169 -1.13 24.02 -2.53
C PHE A 169 -1.74 25.39 -2.25
N ASP A 170 -1.46 26.38 -3.08
CA ASP A 170 -2.12 27.68 -3.00
C ASP A 170 -3.33 27.73 -3.93
N ASP A 171 -4.43 28.33 -3.49
CA ASP A 171 -5.58 28.60 -4.34
C ASP A 171 -5.35 29.78 -5.32
N VAL A 172 -6.35 30.09 -6.15
CA VAL A 172 -6.28 31.20 -7.13
C VAL A 172 -6.12 32.59 -6.49
N HIS A 173 -6.25 32.70 -5.17
CA HIS A 173 -6.05 33.92 -4.40
C HIS A 173 -4.75 33.92 -3.58
N GLY A 174 -3.95 32.86 -3.69
CA GLY A 174 -2.69 32.70 -2.95
C GLY A 174 -2.89 32.31 -1.48
N ARG A 175 -4.07 31.80 -1.11
CA ARG A 175 -4.32 31.25 0.24
C ARG A 175 -3.85 29.80 0.27
N GLN A 176 -3.23 29.40 1.37
CA GLN A 176 -2.75 28.02 1.50
C GLN A 176 -3.93 27.09 1.75
N VAL A 177 -4.11 26.10 0.88
CA VAL A 177 -5.00 24.98 1.09
C VAL A 177 -4.19 23.80 1.61
N ARG A 178 -4.69 23.16 2.68
CA ARG A 178 -4.10 21.94 3.25
C ARG A 178 -5.16 20.85 3.35
N LEU A 179 -4.84 19.69 2.79
CA LEU A 179 -5.65 18.48 2.90
C LEU A 179 -4.88 17.48 3.78
N GLU A 180 -5.34 17.28 5.01
CA GLU A 180 -4.72 16.39 5.98
C GLU A 180 -5.29 14.97 5.90
N PHE A 181 -4.39 14.00 5.81
CA PHE A 181 -4.63 12.57 5.84
C PHE A 181 -4.12 12.05 7.19
N HIS A 182 -5.05 11.55 7.98
CA HIS A 182 -4.79 11.04 9.33
C HIS A 182 -4.78 9.51 9.30
N GLN A 183 -3.99 8.90 10.16
CA GLN A 183 -3.95 7.43 10.28
C GLN A 183 -5.29 6.85 10.77
N VAL A 184 -5.45 5.54 10.53
CA VAL A 184 -6.66 4.71 10.68
C VAL A 184 -7.65 5.19 11.75
N GLY A 185 -8.87 5.52 11.30
CA GLY A 185 -10.03 5.81 12.16
C GLY A 185 -10.33 7.30 12.37
N ALA A 186 -9.37 8.18 12.06
CA ALA A 186 -9.58 9.63 12.07
C ALA A 186 -10.13 10.14 10.72
N LYS A 187 -10.92 11.22 10.76
CA LYS A 187 -11.46 11.85 9.54
C LYS A 187 -10.38 12.74 8.90
N CYS A 188 -10.23 12.66 7.58
CA CYS A 188 -9.42 13.62 6.84
C CYS A 188 -10.01 15.03 6.93
N ARG A 189 -9.15 16.05 6.94
CA ARG A 189 -9.53 17.45 7.23
C ARG A 189 -9.01 18.38 6.14
N ALA A 190 -9.81 19.36 5.75
CA ALA A 190 -9.41 20.40 4.84
C ALA A 190 -9.30 21.74 5.59
N PHE A 191 -8.27 22.51 5.26
CA PHE A 191 -8.02 23.83 5.82
C PHE A 191 -7.72 24.84 4.70
N VAL A 192 -8.07 26.10 4.95
CA VAL A 192 -7.69 27.25 4.12
C VAL A 192 -7.11 28.30 5.05
N ASP A 193 -5.86 28.70 4.81
CA ASP A 193 -5.07 29.58 5.71
C ASP A 193 -5.05 29.12 7.17
N GLY A 194 -5.04 27.80 7.38
CA GLY A 194 -5.05 27.18 8.71
C GLY A 194 -6.42 27.10 9.38
N GLU A 195 -7.47 27.67 8.78
CA GLU A 195 -8.84 27.58 9.30
C GLU A 195 -9.52 26.30 8.77
N PRO A 196 -10.13 25.47 9.63
CA PRO A 196 -10.79 24.25 9.21
C PRO A 196 -12.05 24.56 8.40
N VAL A 197 -12.11 24.06 7.16
CA VAL A 197 -13.27 24.24 6.28
C VAL A 197 -14.17 23.00 6.20
N GLY A 198 -13.69 21.85 6.71
CA GLY A 198 -14.52 20.65 6.91
C GLY A 198 -13.73 19.35 6.88
N PHE A 199 -14.46 18.24 6.97
CA PHE A 199 -13.94 16.88 6.88
C PHE A 199 -14.28 16.25 5.53
N PHE A 200 -13.42 15.40 5.00
CA PHE A 200 -13.71 14.62 3.80
C PHE A 200 -13.46 13.13 4.03
N HIS A 201 -14.12 12.30 3.20
CA HIS A 201 -13.88 10.86 3.17
C HIS A 201 -12.79 10.54 2.16
N ASN A 202 -11.84 9.72 2.56
CA ASN A 202 -10.79 9.20 1.69
C ASN A 202 -11.23 8.01 0.82
N SER A 203 -12.37 7.36 1.15
CA SER A 203 -12.84 6.14 0.48
C SER A 203 -13.34 6.31 -0.97
N ARG A 204 -13.28 7.53 -1.54
CA ARG A 204 -13.62 7.80 -2.94
C ARG A 204 -12.62 8.78 -3.53
N GLU A 205 -11.51 8.27 -4.02
CA GLU A 205 -10.37 9.04 -4.54
C GLU A 205 -10.77 10.17 -5.53
N SER A 206 -11.71 9.90 -6.45
CA SER A 206 -12.21 10.90 -7.41
C SER A 206 -12.89 12.12 -6.75
N THR A 207 -13.35 11.95 -5.51
CA THR A 207 -14.00 13.00 -4.70
C THR A 207 -12.97 13.99 -4.17
N VAL A 208 -11.78 13.51 -3.80
CA VAL A 208 -10.70 14.35 -3.25
C VAL A 208 -10.15 15.26 -4.34
N ALA A 209 -9.90 14.75 -5.55
CA ALA A 209 -9.42 15.57 -6.66
C ALA A 209 -10.41 16.67 -7.07
N THR A 210 -11.71 16.33 -7.14
CA THR A 210 -12.77 17.30 -7.45
C THR A 210 -12.89 18.38 -6.36
N MET A 211 -12.84 17.97 -5.09
CA MET A 211 -12.85 18.89 -3.95
C MET A 211 -11.62 19.79 -3.94
N ALA A 212 -10.42 19.24 -4.15
CA ALA A 212 -9.17 19.99 -4.22
C ALA A 212 -9.25 21.06 -5.31
N TYR A 213 -9.79 20.72 -6.49
CA TYR A 213 -10.03 21.69 -7.56
C TYR A 213 -11.00 22.79 -7.14
N PHE A 214 -12.11 22.47 -6.47
CA PHE A 214 -13.05 23.49 -6.01
C PHE A 214 -12.46 24.40 -4.93
N LEU A 215 -11.62 23.87 -4.03
CA LEU A 215 -10.88 24.68 -3.08
C LEU A 215 -9.86 25.57 -3.80
N TYR A 216 -9.11 25.02 -4.76
CA TYR A 216 -8.18 25.77 -5.61
C TYR A 216 -8.87 26.93 -6.35
N ALA A 217 -10.06 26.71 -6.90
CA ALA A 217 -10.81 27.71 -7.66
C ALA A 217 -11.63 28.69 -6.79
N ASP A 218 -11.45 28.69 -5.46
CA ASP A 218 -12.27 29.42 -4.48
C ASP A 218 -13.78 29.20 -4.65
N ASN A 219 -14.18 27.97 -4.95
CA ASN A 219 -15.58 27.59 -5.09
C ASN A 219 -16.05 26.83 -3.84
N SER A 220 -16.05 27.54 -2.71
CA SER A 220 -16.37 26.99 -1.38
C SER A 220 -17.75 26.31 -1.32
N GLU A 221 -18.75 26.83 -2.06
CA GLU A 221 -20.08 26.21 -2.15
C GLU A 221 -20.00 24.81 -2.76
N ARG A 222 -19.27 24.65 -3.86
CA ARG A 222 -19.11 23.35 -4.51
C ARG A 222 -18.19 22.41 -3.74
N ALA A 223 -17.14 22.93 -3.12
CA ALA A 223 -16.31 22.17 -2.20
C ALA A 223 -17.15 21.62 -1.03
N GLY A 224 -18.12 22.40 -0.54
CA GLY A 224 -19.06 22.03 0.51
C GLY A 224 -19.90 20.78 0.23
N TYR A 225 -20.11 20.38 -1.03
CA TYR A 225 -20.78 19.10 -1.34
C TYR A 225 -19.93 17.87 -1.03
N HIS A 226 -18.62 18.06 -0.90
CA HIS A 226 -17.64 17.03 -0.61
C HIS A 226 -17.14 17.08 0.84
N LEU A 227 -17.32 18.24 1.49
CA LEU A 227 -16.98 18.46 2.89
C LEU A 227 -18.17 18.16 3.82
N ARG A 228 -17.86 17.69 5.02
CA ARG A 228 -18.80 17.52 6.13
C ARG A 228 -18.39 18.42 7.27
N PHE A 229 -19.37 18.88 8.03
CA PHE A 229 -19.20 19.65 9.26
C PHE A 229 -19.42 18.74 10.49
#